data_AF-O86085-F1
#
_entry.id   AF-O86085-F1
#
_cell.length_a   1.000
_cell.length_b   1.000
_cell.length_c   1.000
_cell.angle_alpha   90.00
_cell.angle_beta   90.00
_cell.angle_gamma   90.00
#
_symmetry.space_group_name_H-M   'P 1'
#
loop_
_entity.id
_entity.type
_entity.pdbx_description
1 polymer ?
#
loop_
_entity_poly.entity_id
_entity_poly.type
_entity_poly.pdbx_seq_one_letter_code
_entity_poly.pdbx_strand_id
1 'polypeptide(L)' 'GETASYDIKDAEGTVLVEAGRRVTARHIRQLEKTNTTELEVPVEYIVGKYAAQDYIDP' A
#
# COMPACT_ATOMS: atom_id res chain seq x y z
N GLY A 1 7.65 -12.88 1.72
CA GLY A 1 6.25 -12.44 1.77
C GLY A 1 6.10 -11.59 3.00
N GLU A 2 6.01 -10.29 2.77
CA GLU A 2 5.93 -9.26 3.81
C GLU A 2 4.55 -9.29 4.48
N THR A 3 4.48 -8.92 5.76
CA THR A 3 3.21 -8.80 6.49
C THR A 3 2.67 -7.41 6.27
N ALA A 4 1.40 -7.30 5.89
CA ALA A 4 0.75 -6.00 5.72
C ALA A 4 0.63 -5.30 7.08
N SER A 5 1.21 -4.12 7.21
CA SER A 5 1.13 -3.32 8.46
C SER A 5 -0.19 -2.57 8.60
N TYR A 6 -0.98 -2.52 7.53
CA TYR A 6 -2.27 -1.83 7.42
C TYR A 6 -3.14 -2.53 6.37
N ASP A 7 -4.42 -2.16 6.30
CA ASP A 7 -5.34 -2.69 5.30
C ASP A 7 -4.97 -2.17 3.91
N ILE A 8 -4.65 -3.08 2.99
CA ILE A 8 -4.35 -2.78 1.59
C ILE A 8 -5.65 -2.85 0.82
N LYS A 9 -6.10 -1.70 0.31
CA LYS A 9 -7.29 -1.59 -0.53
C LYS A 9 -6.90 -1.46 -2.00
N ASP A 10 -7.80 -1.85 -2.90
CA ASP A 10 -7.70 -1.49 -4.30
C ASP A 10 -8.19 -0.05 -4.56
N ALA A 11 -8.07 0.40 -5.81
CA ALA A 11 -8.54 1.72 -6.25
C ALA A 11 -10.06 1.91 -6.11
N GLU A 12 -10.83 0.83 -5.94
CA GLU A 12 -12.29 0.86 -5.73
C GLU A 12 -12.65 0.88 -4.23
N GLY A 13 -11.65 0.82 -3.34
CA GLY A 13 -11.81 0.81 -1.89
C GLY A 13 -12.06 -0.58 -1.30
N THR A 14 -11.96 -1.65 -2.09
CA THR A 14 -12.10 -3.04 -1.60
C THR A 14 -10.84 -3.46 -0.87
N VAL A 15 -10.99 -3.95 0.37
CA VAL A 15 -9.86 -4.49 1.15
C VAL A 15 -9.38 -5.82 0.54
N LEU A 16 -8.18 -5.81 -0.04
CA LEU A 16 -7.54 -6.99 -0.63
C LEU A 16 -6.69 -7.74 0.39
N VAL A 17 -6.06 -7.02 1.32
CA VAL A 17 -5.24 -7.61 2.40
C VAL A 17 -5.54 -6.88 3.70
N GLU A 18 -6.01 -7.60 4.70
CA GLU A 18 -6.16 -7.06 6.05
C GLU A 18 -4.79 -6.87 6.72
N ALA A 19 -4.70 -5.86 7.59
CA ALA A 19 -3.57 -5.63 8.47
C ALA A 19 -3.23 -6.89 9.27
N GLY A 20 -1.94 -7.19 9.40
CA GLY A 20 -1.43 -8.38 10.07
C GLY A 20 -1.45 -9.65 9.21
N ARG A 21 -2.08 -9.64 8.02
CA ARG A 21 -2.01 -10.78 7.10
C ARG A 21 -0.77 -10.72 6.22
N ARG A 22 -0.27 -11.90 5.84
CA ARG A 22 0.84 -12.02 4.90
C ARG A 22 0.38 -11.67 3.49
N VAL A 23 1.10 -10.78 2.82
CA VAL A 23 0.90 -10.50 1.40
C VAL A 23 1.35 -11.72 0.59
N THR A 24 0.43 -12.27 -0.20
CA THR A 24 0.67 -13.45 -1.04
C THR A 24 0.70 -13.07 -2.52
N ALA A 25 1.26 -13.94 -3.36
CA ALA A 25 1.24 -13.75 -4.82
C ALA A 25 -0.17 -13.62 -5.40
N ARG A 26 -1.20 -14.16 -4.72
CA ARG A 26 -2.60 -13.97 -5.11
C ARG A 26 -3.03 -12.51 -4.96
N HIS A 27 -2.64 -11.86 -3.86
CA HIS A 27 -2.98 -10.46 -3.60
C HIS A 27 -2.29 -9.52 -4.60
N ILE A 28 -1.02 -9.79 -4.96
CA ILE A 28 -0.29 -9.01 -5.97
C ILE A 28 -0.99 -9.09 -7.33
N ARG A 29 -1.40 -10.29 -7.76
CA ARG A 29 -2.16 -10.46 -9.02
C ARG A 29 -3.53 -9.78 -8.99
N GLN A 30 -4.17 -9.70 -7.82
CA GLN A 30 -5.43 -8.97 -7.69
C GLN A 30 -5.21 -7.46 -7.86
N LEU A 31 -4.18 -6.90 -7.23
CA LEU A 31 -3.77 -5.50 -7.39
C LEU A 31 -3.40 -5.15 -8.85
N GLU A 32 -2.65 -6.03 -9.51
CA GLU A 32 -2.30 -5.88 -10.93
C GLU A 32 -3.55 -5.91 -11.82
N LYS A 33 -4.53 -6.76 -11.49
CA LYS A 33 -5.77 -6.88 -12.26
C LYS A 33 -6.69 -5.67 -12.09
N THR A 34 -6.71 -5.06 -10.92
CA THR A 34 -7.48 -3.84 -10.63
C THR A 34 -6.77 -2.57 -11.12
N ASN A 35 -5.64 -2.68 -11.84
CA ASN A 35 -4.81 -1.55 -12.29
C ASN A 35 -4.58 -0.51 -11.18
N THR A 36 -4.42 -0.97 -9.94
CA THR A 36 -4.30 -0.08 -8.78
C THR A 36 -2.92 0.59 -8.83
N THR A 37 -2.88 1.84 -9.27
CA THR A 37 -1.66 2.67 -9.35
C THR A 37 -1.37 3.44 -8.07
N GLU A 38 -2.39 3.61 -7.23
CA GLU A 38 -2.34 4.37 -5.99
C GLU A 38 -2.90 3.53 -4.84
N LEU A 39 -2.26 3.61 -3.68
CA LEU A 39 -2.65 2.87 -2.49
C LEU A 39 -2.86 3.87 -1.35
N GLU A 40 -4.02 3.80 -0.70
CA GLU A 40 -4.25 4.52 0.55
C GLU A 40 -3.33 3.95 1.63
N VAL A 41 -2.43 4.80 2.13
CA VAL A 41 -1.56 4.46 3.25
C VAL A 41 -1.82 5.42 4.41
N PRO A 42 -1.84 4.91 5.66
CA PRO A 42 -1.96 5.77 6.83
C PRO A 42 -0.76 6.72 6.91
N VAL A 43 -0.97 7.95 7.41
CA VAL A 43 0.08 8.98 7.50
C VAL A 43 1.26 8.49 8.33
N GLU A 44 1.00 7.67 9.33
CA GLU A 44 1.99 7.02 10.20
C GLU A 44 2.97 6.13 9.43
N TYR A 45 2.59 5.61 8.25
CA TYR A 45 3.48 4.84 7.38
C TYR A 45 4.54 5.71 6.69
N ILE A 46 4.23 7.00 6.50
CA ILE A 46 5.16 7.99 5.93
C ILE A 46 6.18 8.41 7.01
N VAL A 47 5.75 8.47 8.28
CA VAL A 47 6.58 8.88 9.41
C VAL A 47 7.72 7.88 9.63
N GLY A 48 8.93 8.25 9.21
CA GLY A 48 10.14 7.42 9.34
C GLY A 48 10.61 6.77 8.04
N LYS A 49 9.89 6.94 6.93
CA LYS A 49 10.42 6.61 5.59
C LYS A 49 11.11 7.83 5.00
N TYR A 50 12.32 7.63 4.50
CA TYR A 50 13.05 8.68 3.78
C TYR A 50 12.33 8.97 2.46
N ALA A 51 12.02 10.24 2.21
CA ALA A 51 11.54 10.67 0.90
C ALA A 51 12.62 10.35 -0.14
N ALA A 52 12.22 9.69 -1.23
CA ALA A 52 13.15 9.34 -2.31
C ALA A 52 13.55 10.55 -3.17
N GLN A 53 12.86 11.67 -3.02
CA GLN A 53 13.17 12.96 -3.62
C GLN A 53 13.09 14.07 -2.58
N ASP A 54 13.99 15.04 -2.69
CA ASP A 54 13.97 16.25 -1.89
C ASP A 54 12.79 17.12 -2.34
N TYR A 55 11.88 17.44 -1.41
CA TYR A 55 10.79 18.37 -1.62
C TYR A 55 11.21 19.75 -1.09
N ILE A 56 11.31 20.73 -1.98
CA ILE A 56 11.60 22.14 -1.65
C ILE A 56 10.28 22.92 -1.69
N ASP A 57 9.97 23.62 -0.60
CA ASP A 57 8.85 24.57 -0.51
C ASP A 57 9.28 25.91 -1.16
N PRO A 58 8.54 26.46 -2.16
CA PRO A 58 8.90 27.71 -2.86
C PRO A 58 8.83 28.98 -2.01
#